data_AF-A0A1X7FRZ8-F1
#
_entry.id   AF-A0A1X7FRZ8-F1
#
_cell.length_a   1.000
_cell.length_b   1.000
_cell.length_c   1.000
_cell.angle_alpha   90.00
_cell.angle_beta   90.00
_cell.angle_gamma   90.00
#
_symmetry.space_group_name_H-M   'P 1'
#
loop_
_entity.id
_entity.type
_entity.pdbx_description
1 polymer ?
#
loop_
_entity_poly.entity_id
_entity_poly.type
_entity_poly.pdbx_seq_one_letter_code
_entity_poly.pdbx_strand_id
1 'polypeptide(L)'
;MISSTPASASLTERRKAATRMEIARAAAGLFVNRGLRATRAEDIAQAAGIAPRTFYRYFATKEEAVAPLYAAGADRWAEAVREAPPGLPVPEALEHAVRHTLVPGRVVSASSWEWVRTLIRLAGTSPALGKVWAEVCHTSEATLAEVLVGRAEHVEQAEEAEQAEHTEEAEEAGGAEEAEEGVAVGPHQLFAAAVVSAAVRVAVESWAATDLPPSGAQGPAERALRNLRALRGFAWAEGDTGTDRDADRDAGRDAS
;
A
#
# COMPACT_ATOMS: atom_id res chain seq x y z
N MET A 1 3.60 -33.00 20.83
CA MET A 1 3.02 -32.68 19.51
C MET A 1 3.75 -31.45 19.02
N ILE A 2 4.37 -31.53 17.85
CA ILE A 2 5.39 -30.57 17.41
C ILE A 2 4.69 -29.36 16.79
N SER A 3 4.89 -28.18 17.39
CA SER A 3 4.43 -26.89 16.89
C SER A 3 5.08 -26.57 15.54
N SER A 4 4.27 -26.18 14.55
CA SER A 4 4.74 -25.73 13.25
C SER A 4 4.72 -24.19 13.23
N THR A 5 5.88 -23.58 13.39
CA THR A 5 6.14 -22.16 13.13
C THR A 5 5.88 -21.85 11.64
N PRO A 6 5.28 -20.69 11.27
CA PRO A 6 5.02 -20.37 9.86
C PRO A 6 6.35 -20.20 9.12
N ALA A 7 6.64 -21.14 8.22
CA ALA A 7 7.87 -21.13 7.44
C ALA A 7 7.87 -19.95 6.47
N SER A 8 8.82 -19.03 6.66
CA SER A 8 9.33 -18.12 5.63
C SER A 8 9.41 -18.87 4.28
N ALA A 9 8.79 -18.32 3.23
CA ALA A 9 8.59 -18.97 1.94
C ALA A 9 9.72 -19.91 1.49
N SER A 10 9.37 -21.12 1.04
CA SER A 10 10.34 -22.12 0.58
C SER A 10 11.28 -21.56 -0.49
N LEU A 11 12.51 -22.08 -0.59
CA LEU A 11 13.48 -21.67 -1.63
C LEU A 11 12.88 -21.72 -3.05
N THR A 12 11.96 -22.66 -3.29
CA THR A 12 11.23 -22.79 -4.54
C THR A 12 10.29 -21.60 -4.79
N GLU A 13 9.52 -21.18 -3.78
CA GLU A 13 8.63 -20.02 -3.91
C GLU A 13 9.40 -18.72 -4.09
N ARG A 14 10.53 -18.53 -3.38
CA ARG A 14 11.41 -17.37 -3.60
C ARG A 14 11.98 -17.32 -5.01
N ARG A 15 12.44 -18.45 -5.55
CA ARG A 15 12.90 -18.54 -6.95
C ARG A 15 11.76 -18.23 -7.93
N LYS A 16 10.57 -18.77 -7.68
CA LYS A 16 9.37 -18.53 -8.50
C LYS A 16 9.00 -17.05 -8.53
N ALA A 17 9.00 -16.38 -7.37
CA ALA A 17 8.74 -14.95 -7.25
C ALA A 17 9.81 -14.10 -7.95
N ALA A 18 11.09 -14.45 -7.79
CA ALA A 18 12.19 -13.78 -8.49
C ALA A 18 12.02 -13.85 -10.01
N THR A 19 11.74 -15.03 -10.56
CA THR A 19 11.48 -15.21 -12.00
C THR A 19 10.25 -14.43 -12.47
N ARG A 20 9.15 -14.43 -11.70
CA ARG A 20 7.96 -13.61 -12.02
C ARG A 20 8.32 -12.12 -12.10
N MET A 21 9.14 -11.64 -11.19
CA MET A 21 9.58 -10.25 -11.16
C MET A 21 10.53 -9.91 -12.32
N GLU A 22 11.44 -10.81 -12.72
CA GLU A 22 12.29 -10.65 -13.91
C GLU A 22 11.45 -10.51 -15.18
N ILE A 23 10.47 -11.40 -15.38
CA ILE A 23 9.52 -11.33 -16.50
C ILE A 23 8.73 -10.01 -16.45
N ALA A 24 8.28 -9.58 -15.26
CA ALA A 24 7.52 -8.35 -15.11
C ALA A 24 8.33 -7.11 -15.50
N ARG A 25 9.60 -7.04 -15.09
CA ARG A 25 10.51 -5.95 -15.50
C ARG A 25 10.74 -5.94 -17.00
N ALA A 26 10.91 -7.11 -17.63
CA ALA A 26 11.04 -7.21 -19.08
C ALA A 26 9.77 -6.75 -19.82
N ALA A 27 8.59 -7.16 -19.33
CA ALA A 27 7.29 -6.78 -19.88
C ALA A 27 7.08 -5.26 -19.80
N ALA A 28 7.25 -4.68 -18.60
CA ALA A 28 7.21 -3.24 -18.40
C ALA A 28 8.21 -2.53 -19.32
N GLY A 29 9.44 -3.07 -19.39
CA GLY A 29 10.52 -2.71 -20.31
C GLY A 29 10.03 -2.40 -21.72
N LEU A 30 9.39 -3.40 -22.31
CA LEU A 30 8.91 -3.36 -23.68
C LEU A 30 7.66 -2.51 -23.83
N PHE A 31 6.75 -2.53 -22.84
CA PHE A 31 5.53 -1.71 -22.88
C PHE A 31 5.82 -0.22 -22.88
N VAL A 32 6.77 0.24 -22.06
CA VAL A 32 7.17 1.66 -22.02
C VAL A 32 7.88 2.06 -23.32
N ASN A 33 8.79 1.23 -23.83
CA ASN A 33 9.62 1.59 -24.98
C ASN A 33 8.92 1.42 -26.34
N ARG A 34 8.05 0.43 -26.51
CA ARG A 34 7.43 0.05 -27.79
C ARG A 34 5.91 0.16 -27.79
N GLY A 35 5.30 0.30 -26.62
CA GLY A 35 3.86 0.23 -26.43
C GLY A 35 3.32 -1.19 -26.30
N LEU A 36 2.14 -1.31 -25.69
CA LEU A 36 1.49 -2.60 -25.42
C LEU A 36 1.15 -3.37 -26.71
N ARG A 37 0.64 -2.69 -27.75
CA ARG A 37 0.21 -3.33 -29.00
C ARG A 37 1.36 -3.95 -29.80
N ALA A 38 2.51 -3.30 -29.82
CA ALA A 38 3.69 -3.76 -30.57
C ALA A 38 4.48 -4.85 -29.84
N THR A 39 4.15 -5.14 -28.58
CA THR A 39 4.86 -6.13 -27.76
C THR A 39 4.09 -7.45 -27.75
N ARG A 40 4.77 -8.57 -28.03
CA ARG A 40 4.23 -9.93 -27.94
C ARG A 40 4.77 -10.66 -26.71
N ALA A 41 4.10 -11.75 -26.29
CA ALA A 41 4.56 -12.57 -25.18
C ALA A 41 5.93 -13.20 -25.46
N GLU A 42 6.20 -13.53 -26.72
CA GLU A 42 7.48 -14.06 -27.18
C GLU A 42 8.61 -13.03 -27.06
N ASP A 43 8.33 -11.75 -27.33
CA ASP A 43 9.31 -10.67 -27.16
C ASP A 43 9.69 -10.52 -25.68
N ILE A 44 8.70 -10.63 -24.79
CA ILE A 44 8.91 -10.58 -23.34
C ILE A 44 9.73 -11.79 -22.87
N ALA A 45 9.39 -12.99 -23.36
CA ALA A 45 10.12 -14.20 -23.04
C ALA A 45 11.59 -14.08 -23.48
N GLN A 46 11.83 -13.60 -24.71
CA GLN A 46 13.17 -13.34 -25.22
C GLN A 46 13.92 -12.32 -24.37
N ALA A 47 13.29 -11.19 -24.03
CA ALA A 47 13.89 -10.14 -23.21
C ALA A 47 14.20 -10.61 -21.77
N ALA A 48 13.41 -11.54 -21.23
CA ALA A 48 13.63 -12.17 -19.93
C ALA A 48 14.58 -13.39 -19.98
N GLY A 49 15.11 -13.75 -21.16
CA GLY A 49 16.02 -14.89 -21.32
C GLY A 49 15.37 -16.26 -21.10
N ILE A 50 14.07 -16.39 -21.35
CA ILE A 50 13.30 -17.63 -21.15
C ILE A 50 12.62 -18.10 -22.44
N ALA A 51 12.29 -19.39 -22.50
CA ALA A 51 11.47 -19.91 -23.59
C ALA A 51 10.01 -19.43 -23.49
N PRO A 52 9.28 -19.23 -24.61
CA PRO A 52 7.86 -18.85 -24.60
C PRO A 52 6.97 -19.80 -23.78
N ARG A 53 7.24 -21.11 -23.85
CA ARG A 53 6.54 -22.10 -23.01
C ARG A 53 6.73 -21.84 -21.51
N THR A 54 7.89 -21.33 -21.10
CA THR A 54 8.14 -20.94 -19.71
C THR A 54 7.36 -19.69 -19.36
N PHE A 55 7.26 -18.69 -20.24
CA PHE A 55 6.42 -17.51 -20.02
C PHE A 55 4.97 -17.92 -19.72
N TYR A 56 4.37 -18.75 -20.58
CA TYR A 56 2.98 -19.20 -20.43
C TYR A 56 2.73 -20.09 -19.20
N ARG A 57 3.79 -20.60 -18.57
CA ARG A 57 3.68 -21.29 -17.27
C ARG A 57 3.45 -20.32 -16.12
N TYR A 58 3.88 -19.06 -16.25
CA TYR A 58 3.74 -18.04 -15.21
C TYR A 58 2.56 -17.09 -15.44
N PHE A 59 2.26 -16.77 -16.70
CA PHE A 59 1.26 -15.77 -17.07
C PHE A 59 0.47 -16.24 -18.29
N ALA A 60 -0.85 -16.10 -18.27
CA ALA A 60 -1.68 -16.49 -19.42
C ALA A 60 -1.60 -15.44 -20.53
N THR A 61 -1.38 -14.18 -20.17
CA THR A 61 -1.32 -13.04 -21.10
C THR A 61 -0.09 -12.16 -20.85
N LYS A 62 0.26 -11.32 -21.84
CA LYS A 62 1.35 -10.34 -21.67
C LYS A 62 0.99 -9.26 -20.66
N GLU A 63 -0.29 -8.91 -20.56
CA GLU A 63 -0.80 -7.91 -19.61
C GLU A 63 -0.66 -8.40 -18.17
N GLU A 64 -0.94 -9.68 -17.89
CA GLU A 64 -0.74 -10.27 -16.56
C GLU A 64 0.72 -10.24 -16.10
N ALA A 65 1.67 -10.20 -17.05
CA ALA A 65 3.09 -10.20 -16.73
C ALA A 65 3.52 -8.98 -15.90
N VAL A 66 2.78 -7.85 -15.95
CA VAL A 66 3.11 -6.68 -15.12
C VAL A 66 2.46 -6.70 -13.73
N ALA A 67 1.55 -7.63 -13.44
CA ALA A 67 0.90 -7.73 -12.13
C ALA A 67 1.89 -7.74 -10.95
N PRO A 68 3.04 -8.46 -11.01
CA PRO A 68 4.01 -8.44 -9.91
C PRO A 68 4.61 -7.05 -9.64
N LEU A 69 4.74 -6.19 -10.65
CA LEU A 69 5.24 -4.83 -10.45
C LEU A 69 4.20 -3.92 -9.80
N TYR A 70 2.93 -4.07 -10.18
CA TYR A 70 1.85 -3.36 -9.50
C TYR A 70 1.72 -3.81 -8.05
N ALA A 71 1.75 -5.12 -7.80
CA ALA A 71 1.67 -5.69 -6.47
C ALA A 71 2.83 -5.18 -5.60
N ALA A 72 4.06 -5.19 -6.11
CA ALA A 72 5.20 -4.63 -5.38
C ALA A 72 5.06 -3.12 -5.07
N GLY A 73 4.28 -2.37 -5.87
CA GLY A 73 3.93 -0.99 -5.56
C GLY A 73 2.98 -0.89 -4.37
N ALA A 74 1.94 -1.71 -4.37
CA ALA A 74 0.95 -1.78 -3.29
C ALA A 74 1.54 -2.34 -2.00
N ASP A 75 2.33 -3.42 -2.07
CA ASP A 75 3.03 -4.03 -0.93
C ASP A 75 3.95 -3.02 -0.25
N ARG A 76 4.73 -2.24 -1.03
CA ARG A 76 5.57 -1.17 -0.48
C ARG A 76 4.76 -0.10 0.23
N TRP A 77 3.57 0.18 -0.27
CA TRP A 77 2.71 1.17 0.36
C TRP A 77 2.10 0.64 1.67
N ALA A 78 1.60 -0.59 1.67
CA ALA A 78 1.13 -1.25 2.89
C ALA A 78 2.25 -1.38 3.94
N GLU A 79 3.47 -1.71 3.52
CA GLU A 79 4.63 -1.76 4.42
C GLU A 79 4.94 -0.39 5.02
N ALA A 80 4.90 0.69 4.23
CA ALA A 80 5.13 2.03 4.75
C ALA A 80 4.05 2.50 5.74
N VAL A 81 2.82 1.97 5.65
CA VAL A 81 1.78 2.18 6.67
C VAL A 81 2.12 1.39 7.93
N ARG A 82 2.54 0.13 7.79
CA ARG A 82 2.95 -0.71 8.92
C ARG A 82 4.13 -0.12 9.69
N GLU A 83 5.17 0.30 8.96
CA GLU A 83 6.43 0.85 9.50
C GLU A 83 6.34 2.33 9.94
N ALA A 84 5.19 2.98 9.78
CA ALA A 84 5.02 4.33 10.31
C ALA A 84 5.28 4.32 11.83
N PRO A 85 5.71 5.44 12.45
CA PRO A 85 5.94 5.48 13.89
C PRO A 85 4.71 4.97 14.68
N PRO A 86 4.91 4.13 15.72
CA PRO A 86 3.81 3.39 16.37
C PRO A 86 2.78 4.31 17.02
N GLY A 87 3.22 5.41 17.65
CA GLY A 87 2.33 6.39 18.28
C GLY A 87 1.57 7.32 17.31
N LEU A 88 1.67 7.12 15.99
CA LEU A 88 0.85 7.90 15.05
C LEU A 88 -0.54 7.30 14.90
N PRO A 89 -1.62 8.09 15.08
CA PRO A 89 -2.97 7.70 14.69
C PRO A 89 -3.03 7.25 13.23
N VAL A 90 -4.00 6.38 12.90
CA VAL A 90 -4.18 5.83 11.54
C VAL A 90 -4.13 6.90 10.43
N PRO A 91 -4.85 8.05 10.52
CA PRO A 91 -4.76 9.10 9.50
C PRO A 91 -3.34 9.63 9.28
N GLU A 92 -2.60 9.84 10.37
CA GLU A 92 -1.24 10.38 10.33
C GLU A 92 -0.25 9.34 9.80
N ALA A 93 -0.46 8.07 10.12
CA ALA A 93 0.30 6.94 9.56
C ALA A 93 0.10 6.83 8.04
N LEU A 94 -1.13 7.02 7.55
CA LEU A 94 -1.43 7.06 6.11
C LEU A 94 -0.76 8.25 5.43
N GLU A 95 -0.80 9.44 6.02
CA GLU A 95 -0.07 10.61 5.51
C GLU A 95 1.44 10.37 5.48
N HIS A 96 1.99 9.74 6.53
CA HIS A 96 3.40 9.34 6.60
C HIS A 96 3.76 8.39 5.45
N ALA A 97 2.97 7.33 5.25
CA ALA A 97 3.18 6.34 4.21
C ALA A 97 3.15 6.96 2.80
N VAL A 98 2.23 7.90 2.54
CA VAL A 98 2.18 8.64 1.28
C VAL A 98 3.46 9.44 1.05
N ARG A 99 3.95 10.15 2.06
CA ARG A 99 5.21 10.92 1.96
C ARG A 99 6.43 10.03 1.77
N HIS A 100 6.38 8.80 2.28
CA HIS A 100 7.46 7.83 2.15
C HIS A 100 7.47 7.17 0.75
N THR A 101 6.30 6.82 0.23
CA THR A 101 6.16 5.95 -0.95
C THR A 101 5.92 6.70 -2.25
N LEU A 102 5.21 7.84 -2.20
CA LEU A 102 4.79 8.58 -3.39
C LEU A 102 5.65 9.81 -3.70
N VAL A 103 6.73 10.03 -2.94
CA VAL A 103 7.68 11.11 -3.18
C VAL A 103 8.91 10.58 -3.93
N PRO A 104 9.21 11.11 -5.13
CA PRO A 104 10.39 10.73 -5.90
C PRO A 104 11.70 10.94 -5.13
N GLY A 105 12.64 10.02 -5.31
CA GLY A 105 13.99 10.12 -4.75
C GLY A 105 14.15 9.60 -3.32
N ARG A 106 13.07 9.18 -2.64
CA ARG A 106 13.17 8.50 -1.34
C ARG A 106 13.38 7.00 -1.49
N VAL A 107 12.41 6.33 -2.10
CA VAL A 107 12.43 4.85 -2.29
C VAL A 107 12.72 4.47 -3.74
N VAL A 108 12.31 5.31 -4.67
CA VAL A 108 12.37 5.06 -6.11
C VAL A 108 12.98 6.27 -6.80
N SER A 109 13.95 6.04 -7.70
CA SER A 109 14.61 7.11 -8.45
C SER A 109 13.62 7.92 -9.30
N ALA A 110 13.96 9.17 -9.61
CA ALA A 110 13.08 10.04 -10.42
C ALA A 110 12.78 9.47 -11.82
N SER A 111 13.76 8.80 -12.46
CA SER A 111 13.58 8.16 -13.76
C SER A 111 12.62 6.96 -13.69
N SER A 112 12.64 6.22 -12.58
CA SER A 112 11.69 5.12 -12.34
C SER A 112 10.25 5.61 -12.17
N TRP A 113 10.02 6.87 -11.77
CA TRP A 113 8.67 7.44 -11.69
C TRP A 113 8.04 7.72 -13.05
N GLU A 114 8.84 8.06 -14.06
CA GLU A 114 8.35 8.19 -15.43
C GLU A 114 7.89 6.85 -16.00
N TRP A 115 8.59 5.77 -15.65
CA TRP A 115 8.18 4.41 -15.96
C TRP A 115 6.86 4.03 -15.30
N VAL A 116 6.70 4.32 -14.01
CA VAL A 116 5.44 4.13 -13.28
C VAL A 116 4.30 4.90 -13.95
N ARG A 117 4.53 6.16 -14.32
CA ARG A 117 3.54 6.99 -15.04
C ARG A 117 3.03 6.30 -16.30
N THR A 118 3.96 5.85 -17.15
CA THR A 118 3.61 5.23 -18.43
C THR A 118 2.83 3.94 -18.23
N LEU A 119 3.22 3.09 -17.26
CA LEU A 119 2.50 1.85 -16.98
C LEU A 119 1.06 2.10 -16.50
N ILE A 120 0.88 3.02 -15.55
CA ILE A 120 -0.46 3.37 -15.04
C ILE A 120 -1.29 4.03 -16.16
N ARG A 121 -0.69 4.89 -16.98
CA ARG A 121 -1.37 5.49 -18.15
C ARG A 121 -1.80 4.43 -19.17
N LEU A 122 -0.98 3.40 -19.40
CA LEU A 122 -1.34 2.28 -20.26
C LEU A 122 -2.55 1.51 -19.69
N ALA A 123 -2.66 1.36 -18.37
CA ALA A 123 -3.83 0.73 -17.74
C ALA A 123 -5.12 1.52 -18.00
N GLY A 124 -5.05 2.85 -18.04
CA GLY A 124 -6.19 3.71 -18.40
C GLY A 124 -6.60 3.68 -19.87
N THR A 125 -5.73 3.20 -20.78
CA THR A 125 -6.00 3.16 -22.23
C THR A 125 -6.22 1.75 -22.79
N SER A 126 -5.87 0.71 -22.02
CA SER A 126 -6.01 -0.70 -22.40
C SER A 126 -6.92 -1.42 -21.40
N PRO A 127 -8.12 -1.89 -21.81
CA PRO A 127 -9.03 -2.62 -20.92
C PRO A 127 -8.42 -3.86 -20.27
N ALA A 128 -7.58 -4.60 -21.01
CA ALA A 128 -6.93 -5.79 -20.50
C ALA A 128 -5.91 -5.46 -19.39
N LEU A 129 -5.15 -4.38 -19.56
CA LEU A 129 -4.19 -3.92 -18.55
C LEU A 129 -4.89 -3.23 -17.37
N GLY A 130 -5.97 -2.50 -17.65
CA GLY A 130 -6.85 -1.91 -16.64
C GLY A 130 -7.46 -2.96 -15.72
N LYS A 131 -7.86 -4.13 -16.26
CA LYS A 131 -8.31 -5.27 -15.45
C LYS A 131 -7.21 -5.76 -14.51
N VAL A 132 -5.98 -5.92 -14.99
CA VAL A 132 -4.85 -6.37 -14.16
C VAL A 132 -4.54 -5.36 -13.05
N TRP A 133 -4.56 -4.07 -13.37
CA TRP A 133 -4.38 -3.00 -12.38
C TRP A 133 -5.47 -3.03 -11.31
N ALA A 134 -6.74 -3.10 -11.71
CA ALA A 134 -7.88 -3.16 -10.79
C ALA A 134 -7.84 -4.39 -9.87
N GLU A 135 -7.48 -5.56 -10.42
CA GLU A 135 -7.32 -6.80 -9.64
C GLU A 135 -6.24 -6.65 -8.57
N VAL A 136 -5.09 -6.05 -8.92
CA VAL A 136 -4.02 -5.81 -7.95
C VAL A 136 -4.47 -4.83 -6.88
N CYS A 137 -5.12 -3.73 -7.24
CA CYS A 137 -5.64 -2.78 -6.25
C CYS A 137 -6.63 -3.43 -5.29
N HIS A 138 -7.55 -4.26 -5.80
CA HIS A 138 -8.53 -4.95 -4.98
C HIS A 138 -7.90 -5.99 -4.06
N THR A 139 -7.00 -6.84 -4.58
CA THR A 139 -6.30 -7.83 -3.75
C THR A 139 -5.43 -7.19 -2.66
N SER A 140 -4.90 -5.99 -2.91
CA SER A 140 -4.11 -5.23 -1.93
C SER A 140 -4.95 -4.66 -0.78
N GLU A 141 -6.27 -4.51 -0.94
CA GLU A 141 -7.16 -4.01 0.12
C GLU A 141 -7.19 -4.94 1.33
N ALA A 142 -7.12 -6.26 1.12
CA ALA A 142 -7.08 -7.22 2.22
C ALA A 142 -5.81 -7.06 3.06
N THR A 143 -4.65 -6.97 2.42
CA THR A 143 -3.36 -6.73 3.11
C THR A 143 -3.36 -5.38 3.84
N LEU A 144 -3.93 -4.34 3.23
CA LEU A 144 -4.05 -3.05 3.91
C LEU A 144 -4.97 -3.13 5.12
N ALA A 145 -6.10 -3.83 5.04
CA ALA A 145 -7.02 -3.98 6.15
C ALA A 145 -6.36 -4.66 7.36
N GLU A 146 -5.58 -5.71 7.13
CA GLU A 146 -4.75 -6.35 8.17
C GLU A 146 -3.77 -5.36 8.81
N VAL A 147 -3.10 -4.53 7.99
CA VAL A 147 -2.18 -3.50 8.50
C VAL A 147 -2.91 -2.45 9.34
N LEU A 148 -4.09 -2.01 8.91
CA LEU A 148 -4.88 -1.01 9.64
C LEU A 148 -5.37 -1.53 10.99
N VAL A 149 -5.74 -2.82 11.08
CA VAL A 149 -6.09 -3.48 12.35
C VAL A 149 -4.93 -3.43 13.34
N GLY A 150 -3.76 -3.97 12.95
CA GLY A 150 -2.60 -3.98 13.85
C GLY A 150 -2.12 -2.58 14.24
N ARG A 151 -2.34 -1.57 13.38
CA ARG A 151 -2.05 -0.17 13.69
C ARG A 151 -2.98 0.43 14.74
N ALA A 152 -4.28 0.13 14.68
CA ALA A 152 -5.24 0.64 15.66
C ALA A 152 -4.93 0.08 17.06
N GLU A 153 -4.63 -1.22 17.14
CA GLU A 153 -4.25 -1.90 18.40
C GLU A 153 -2.99 -1.30 19.03
N HIS A 154 -1.94 -1.04 18.24
CA HIS A 154 -0.72 -0.43 18.76
C HIS A 154 -0.94 0.98 19.31
N VAL A 155 -1.90 1.74 18.76
CA VAL A 155 -2.24 3.08 19.27
C VAL A 155 -3.01 2.96 20.59
N GLU A 156 -4.00 2.06 20.66
CA GLU A 156 -4.76 1.79 21.88
C GLU A 156 -3.85 1.33 23.03
N GLN A 157 -2.96 0.38 22.77
CA GLN A 157 -1.96 -0.10 23.75
C GLN A 157 -1.00 1.00 24.20
N ALA A 158 -0.60 1.90 23.30
CA ALA A 158 0.26 3.02 23.65
C ALA A 158 -0.47 4.06 24.53
N GLU A 159 -1.74 4.35 24.22
CA GLU A 159 -2.58 5.24 25.05
C GLU A 159 -2.82 4.64 26.45
N GLU A 160 -3.04 3.32 26.55
CA GLU A 160 -3.19 2.61 27.85
C GLU A 160 -1.89 2.61 28.66
N ALA A 161 -0.74 2.39 28.03
CA ALA A 161 0.56 2.44 28.70
C ALA A 161 0.90 3.85 29.21
N GLU A 162 0.63 4.90 28.42
CA GLU A 162 0.81 6.29 28.86
C GLU A 162 -0.12 6.67 30.03
N GLN A 163 -1.35 6.13 30.05
CA GLN A 163 -2.30 6.30 31.14
C GLN A 163 -1.87 5.54 32.40
N ALA A 164 -1.33 4.33 32.26
CA ALA A 164 -0.78 3.54 33.37
C ALA A 164 0.44 4.22 34.00
N GLU A 165 1.39 4.73 33.20
CA GLU A 165 2.54 5.49 33.69
C GLU A 165 2.15 6.79 34.42
N HIS A 166 1.01 7.40 34.07
CA HIS A 166 0.44 8.54 34.81
C HIS A 166 -0.33 8.15 36.08
N THR A 167 -0.63 6.86 36.27
CA THR A 167 -1.46 6.35 37.38
C THR A 167 -0.66 5.53 38.41
N GLU A 168 0.62 5.24 38.17
CA GLU A 168 1.49 4.51 39.10
C GLU A 168 1.98 5.36 40.31
N GLU A 169 1.04 5.71 41.19
CA GLU A 169 1.11 5.43 42.63
C GLU A 169 -0.10 4.56 43.01
N ALA A 170 -0.16 3.30 42.54
CA ALA A 170 -0.79 2.18 43.27
C ALA A 170 -0.70 0.84 42.50
N GLU A 171 -0.02 -0.09 43.16
CA GLU A 171 -0.16 -1.56 43.13
C GLU A 171 0.32 -2.40 41.93
N GLU A 172 1.41 -3.13 42.24
CA GLU A 172 1.81 -4.42 41.68
C GLU A 172 0.64 -5.42 41.59
N ALA A 173 0.47 -6.04 40.43
CA ALA A 173 0.61 -7.49 40.21
C ALA A 173 -0.28 -7.96 39.04
N GLY A 174 0.30 -8.81 38.18
CA GLY A 174 -0.47 -9.71 37.33
C GLY A 174 0.02 -9.74 35.90
N GLY A 175 1.06 -10.55 35.65
CA GLY A 175 1.40 -10.93 34.28
C GLY A 175 0.24 -11.70 33.66
N ALA A 176 -0.26 -11.19 32.54
CA ALA A 176 -1.11 -11.93 31.63
C ALA A 176 -0.27 -12.28 30.39
N GLU A 177 -0.20 -13.58 30.15
CA GLU A 177 0.33 -14.18 28.93
C GLU A 177 -0.66 -13.85 27.81
N GLU A 178 -0.37 -12.79 27.02
CA GLU A 178 -1.20 -12.42 25.87
C GLU A 178 -1.03 -13.47 24.77
N ALA A 179 -2.05 -14.29 24.60
CA ALA A 179 -2.21 -15.10 23.41
C ALA A 179 -2.48 -14.15 22.24
N GLU A 180 -1.60 -14.17 21.23
CA GLU A 180 -1.86 -13.60 19.89
C GLU A 180 -3.07 -14.32 19.26
N GLU A 181 -4.29 -14.00 19.70
CA GLU A 181 -5.51 -14.26 18.94
C GLU A 181 -5.57 -13.21 17.85
N GLY A 182 -5.07 -13.57 16.66
CA GLY A 182 -5.06 -12.67 15.50
C GLY A 182 -6.44 -12.04 15.27
N VAL A 183 -6.51 -10.72 15.38
CA VAL A 183 -7.76 -9.99 15.28
C VAL A 183 -8.35 -10.15 13.89
N ALA A 184 -9.60 -10.59 13.86
CA ALA A 184 -10.32 -10.83 12.61
C ALA A 184 -10.64 -9.49 11.92
N VAL A 185 -10.24 -9.36 10.65
CA VAL A 185 -10.58 -8.18 9.84
C VAL A 185 -12.09 -8.10 9.65
N GLY A 186 -12.71 -7.09 10.27
CA GLY A 186 -14.15 -6.85 10.18
C GLY A 186 -14.59 -6.06 8.94
N PRO A 187 -15.91 -5.97 8.67
CA PRO A 187 -16.46 -5.21 7.55
C PRO A 187 -16.07 -3.73 7.56
N HIS A 188 -15.94 -3.13 8.75
CA HIS A 188 -15.54 -1.74 8.91
C HIS A 188 -14.10 -1.51 8.43
N GLN A 189 -13.17 -2.40 8.79
CA GLN A 189 -11.76 -2.31 8.41
C GLN A 189 -11.56 -2.59 6.93
N LEU A 190 -12.32 -3.53 6.34
CA LEU A 190 -12.37 -3.72 4.89
C LEU A 190 -12.84 -2.45 4.17
N PHE A 191 -13.87 -1.78 4.70
CA PHE A 191 -14.36 -0.53 4.14
C PHE A 191 -13.33 0.60 4.25
N ALA A 192 -12.71 0.78 5.42
CA ALA A 192 -11.63 1.73 5.62
C ALA A 192 -10.48 1.50 4.63
N ALA A 193 -10.03 0.24 4.49
CA ALA A 193 -8.99 -0.13 3.55
C ALA A 193 -9.35 0.18 2.09
N ALA A 194 -10.58 -0.12 1.67
CA ALA A 194 -11.07 0.20 0.33
C ALA A 194 -11.10 1.71 0.07
N VAL A 195 -11.52 2.51 1.05
CA VAL A 195 -11.55 3.98 0.95
C VAL A 195 -10.14 4.54 0.78
N VAL A 196 -9.17 4.08 1.56
CA VAL A 196 -7.77 4.52 1.47
C VAL A 196 -7.14 4.06 0.15
N SER A 197 -7.34 2.80 -0.22
CA SER A 197 -6.90 2.24 -1.51
C SER A 197 -7.42 3.11 -2.66
N ALA A 198 -8.71 3.46 -2.66
CA ALA A 198 -9.30 4.34 -3.65
C ALA A 198 -8.69 5.76 -3.63
N ALA A 199 -8.47 6.35 -2.45
CA ALA A 199 -7.86 7.68 -2.31
C ALA A 199 -6.47 7.74 -2.95
N VAL A 200 -5.62 6.73 -2.71
CA VAL A 200 -4.27 6.63 -3.26
C VAL A 200 -4.29 6.27 -4.74
N ARG A 201 -5.09 5.27 -5.13
CA ARG A 201 -5.22 4.81 -6.51
C ARG A 201 -5.68 5.95 -7.43
N VAL A 202 -6.74 6.67 -7.07
CA VAL A 202 -7.25 7.82 -7.85
C VAL A 202 -6.21 8.94 -7.95
N ALA A 203 -5.43 9.19 -6.90
CA ALA A 203 -4.35 10.16 -6.96
C ALA A 203 -3.25 9.77 -7.97
N VAL A 204 -2.84 8.50 -7.97
CA VAL A 204 -1.83 7.97 -8.90
C VAL A 204 -2.35 7.94 -10.35
N GLU A 205 -3.57 7.46 -10.57
CA GLU A 205 -4.21 7.42 -11.89
C GLU A 205 -4.40 8.82 -12.47
N SER A 206 -4.95 9.77 -11.68
CA SER A 206 -5.19 11.14 -12.14
C SER A 206 -3.89 11.89 -12.42
N TRP A 207 -2.83 11.64 -11.65
CA TRP A 207 -1.51 12.16 -11.97
C TRP A 207 -0.96 11.55 -13.25
N ALA A 208 -1.06 10.22 -13.41
CA ALA A 208 -0.53 9.52 -14.57
C ALA A 208 -1.19 9.94 -15.89
N ALA A 209 -2.44 10.40 -15.84
CA ALA A 209 -3.15 11.00 -16.97
C ALA A 209 -2.58 12.36 -17.42
N THR A 210 -1.69 12.98 -16.64
CA THR A 210 -1.04 14.27 -16.96
C THR A 210 0.45 14.12 -17.20
N ASP A 211 1.09 15.12 -17.81
CA ASP A 211 2.56 15.17 -17.98
C ASP A 211 3.25 15.96 -16.85
N LEU A 212 2.53 16.23 -15.76
CA LEU A 212 3.04 16.99 -14.62
C LEU A 212 4.15 16.22 -13.88
N PRO A 213 5.19 16.91 -13.36
CA PRO A 213 6.29 16.26 -12.67
C PRO A 213 5.79 15.41 -11.49
N PRO A 214 6.49 14.32 -11.15
CA PRO A 214 6.13 13.48 -10.01
C PRO A 214 6.38 14.17 -8.65
N SER A 215 7.08 15.31 -8.64
CA SER A 215 7.33 16.14 -7.46
C SER A 215 6.53 17.45 -7.51
N GLY A 216 6.22 18.01 -6.34
CA GLY A 216 5.56 19.31 -6.20
C GLY A 216 4.05 19.23 -5.99
N ALA A 217 3.40 20.39 -5.95
CA ALA A 217 2.00 20.56 -5.52
C ALA A 217 0.95 19.77 -6.32
N GLN A 218 1.31 19.28 -7.51
CA GLN A 218 0.42 18.52 -8.38
C GLN A 218 0.88 17.07 -8.61
N GLY A 219 1.94 16.64 -7.90
CA GLY A 219 2.41 15.26 -7.92
C GLY A 219 1.44 14.28 -7.25
N PRO A 220 1.68 12.98 -7.40
CA PRO A 220 0.80 11.94 -6.85
C PRO A 220 0.72 12.00 -5.32
N ALA A 221 1.81 12.33 -4.62
CA ALA A 221 1.80 12.46 -3.16
C ALA A 221 0.83 13.55 -2.67
N GLU A 222 0.91 14.77 -3.22
CA GLU A 222 0.03 15.87 -2.79
C GLU A 222 -1.44 15.64 -3.15
N ARG A 223 -1.70 14.94 -4.26
CA ARG A 223 -3.06 14.49 -4.61
C ARG A 223 -3.58 13.45 -3.62
N ALA A 224 -2.76 12.48 -3.25
CA ALA A 224 -3.13 11.46 -2.27
C ALA A 224 -3.37 12.09 -0.89
N LEU A 225 -2.48 12.98 -0.43
CA LEU A 225 -2.67 13.73 0.83
C LEU A 225 -3.95 14.56 0.82
N ARG A 226 -4.30 15.21 -0.31
CA ARG A 226 -5.56 15.94 -0.42
C ARG A 226 -6.77 15.01 -0.27
N ASN A 227 -6.74 13.84 -0.91
CA ASN A 227 -7.81 12.85 -0.79
C ASN A 227 -7.92 12.33 0.64
N LEU A 228 -6.80 12.01 1.30
CA LEU A 228 -6.78 11.54 2.69
C LEU A 228 -7.23 12.60 3.69
N ARG A 229 -6.89 13.88 3.49
CA ARG A 229 -7.38 14.97 4.35
C ARG A 229 -8.90 15.14 4.30
N ALA A 230 -9.54 14.79 3.19
CA ALA A 230 -10.99 14.77 3.09
C ALA A 230 -11.62 13.66 3.94
N LEU A 231 -10.83 12.72 4.45
CA LEU A 231 -11.24 11.59 5.29
C LEU A 231 -10.88 11.79 6.78
N ARG A 232 -10.51 13.00 7.22
CA ARG A 232 -10.12 13.22 8.63
C ARG A 232 -11.21 12.87 9.64
N GLY A 233 -12.47 13.12 9.31
CA GLY A 233 -13.62 12.74 10.16
C GLY A 233 -14.16 11.33 9.89
N PHE A 234 -13.44 10.51 9.12
CA PHE A 234 -13.80 9.12 8.89
C PHE A 234 -13.50 8.30 10.14
N ALA A 235 -14.41 7.42 10.54
CA ALA A 235 -14.19 6.50 11.65
C ALA A 235 -13.20 5.42 11.20
N TRP A 236 -12.01 5.38 11.79
CA TRP A 236 -10.97 4.41 11.37
C TRP A 236 -11.06 3.09 12.15
N ALA A 237 -11.55 3.15 13.38
CA ALA A 237 -11.84 2.01 14.25
C ALA A 237 -13.35 1.91 14.56
N GLU A 238 -13.82 0.73 14.96
CA GLU A 238 -15.19 0.58 15.43
C GLU A 238 -15.37 1.37 16.74
N GLY A 239 -16.32 2.30 16.78
CA GLY A 239 -16.54 3.18 17.94
C GLY A 239 -15.81 4.51 17.89
N ASP A 240 -14.96 4.76 16.88
CA ASP A 240 -14.37 6.06 16.60
C ASP A 240 -15.47 7.03 16.14
N THR A 241 -16.15 7.68 17.09
CA THR A 241 -16.99 8.83 16.77
C THR A 241 -16.03 9.90 16.27
N GLY A 242 -15.97 10.14 14.96
CA GLY A 242 -15.04 11.08 14.31
C GLY A 242 -15.18 12.55 14.75
N THR A 243 -15.05 12.80 16.05
CA THR A 243 -15.08 14.09 16.69
C THR A 243 -13.70 14.70 16.58
N ASP A 244 -13.71 15.82 15.87
CA ASP A 244 -12.63 16.76 15.66
C ASP A 244 -11.94 17.14 16.98
N ARG A 245 -10.90 16.38 17.39
CA ARG A 245 -10.05 16.71 18.56
C ARG A 245 -9.27 18.02 18.35
N ASP A 246 -9.23 18.56 17.12
CA ASP A 246 -8.56 19.82 16.80
C ASP A 246 -9.47 21.05 16.98
N ALA A 247 -10.80 20.90 16.99
CA ALA A 247 -11.72 22.03 17.22
C ALA A 247 -11.63 22.60 18.65
N ASP A 248 -11.21 21.80 19.62
CA ASP A 248 -11.16 22.21 21.03
C ASP A 248 -9.82 22.85 21.44
N ARG A 249 -8.77 22.73 20.61
CA ARG A 249 -7.46 23.37 20.89
C ARG A 249 -7.38 24.83 20.43
N ASP A 250 -8.17 25.23 19.44
CA ASP A 250 -8.16 26.62 18.93
C ASP A 250 -9.16 27.53 19.67
N ALA A 251 -10.19 26.96 20.29
CA ALA A 251 -11.16 27.71 21.10
C ALA A 251 -10.57 28.24 22.44
N GLY A 252 -9.44 27.68 22.89
CA GLY A 252 -8.75 28.08 24.12
C GLY A 252 -7.71 29.18 23.97
N ARG A 253 -7.38 29.61 22.74
CA ARG A 253 -6.27 30.56 22.49
C ARG A 253 -6.69 32.00 22.22
N ASP A 254 -7.98 32.24 21.95
CA ASP A 254 -8.55 33.57 21.74
C ASP A 254 -9.22 34.18 23.00
N ALA A 255 -9.06 33.52 24.15
CA ALA A 255 -9.53 34.01 25.46
C ALA A 255 -8.36 34.16 26.45
N SER A 256 -7.43 35.08 26.18
CA SER A 256 -6.49 35.64 27.17
C SER A 256 -5.96 37.00 26.74
#